data_AF-A0A1F6X7Q2-F1
#
_entry.id   AF-A0A1F6X7Q2-F1
#
_cell.length_a   1.000
_cell.length_b   1.000
_cell.length_c   1.000
_cell.angle_alpha   90.00
_cell.angle_beta   90.00
_cell.angle_gamma   90.00
#
_symmetry.space_group_name_H-M   'P 1'
#
loop_
_entity.id
_entity.type
_entity.pdbx_description
1 polymer ?
#
loop_
_entity_poly.entity_id
_entity_poly.type
_entity_poly.pdbx_seq_one_letter_code
_entity_poly.pdbx_strand_id
1 'polypeptide(L)'
;MRSIVIVLVAIPAILLLGLMSWLAGGSFPAFVAGIFLLGFAGAWIAGMAGVANYPAIVRSVAGWAALLCFLVVGWQVGKYQWKERAKPIIESARTKEAELERIRAEARARAQAMAQERAVARAQPSLPVVHGVTPAEITADYEFNLESDGPIRIKFPGVVKPVDFTPGKGCVQFPEHRSGPKKFWSPSDSSGGRVSFRLYPVKGEGCKA
;
A
#
# COMPACT_ATOMS: atom_id res chain seq x y z
N MET A 1 8.81 62.66 -46.82
CA MET A 1 8.53 61.26 -47.22
C MET A 1 9.62 60.27 -46.79
N ARG A 2 10.92 60.58 -46.89
CA ARG A 2 12.01 59.65 -46.51
C ARG A 2 11.95 59.15 -45.05
N SER A 3 11.59 60.00 -44.08
CA SER A 3 11.52 59.60 -42.66
C SER A 3 10.37 58.65 -42.33
N ILE A 4 9.26 58.70 -43.08
CA ILE A 4 8.10 57.82 -42.87
C ILE A 4 8.42 56.39 -43.33
N VAL A 5 9.18 56.24 -44.42
CA VAL A 5 9.61 54.94 -44.94
C VAL A 5 10.58 54.26 -43.98
N ILE A 6 11.50 55.00 -43.36
CA ILE A 6 12.46 54.44 -42.38
C ILE A 6 11.73 53.89 -41.15
N VAL A 7 10.74 54.62 -40.63
CA VAL A 7 9.94 54.18 -39.47
C VAL A 7 9.10 52.94 -39.81
N LEU A 8 8.51 52.89 -41.01
CA LEU A 8 7.71 51.76 -41.47
C LEU A 8 8.52 50.47 -41.69
N VAL A 9 9.80 50.58 -42.04
CA VAL A 9 10.67 49.41 -42.29
C VAL A 9 11.45 48.99 -41.04
N ALA A 10 11.86 49.93 -40.19
CA ALA A 10 12.66 49.62 -39.00
C ALA A 10 11.85 48.95 -37.90
N ILE A 11 10.58 49.35 -37.68
CA ILE A 11 9.74 48.82 -36.60
C ILE A 11 9.45 47.31 -36.79
N PRO A 12 9.02 46.83 -37.98
CA PRO A 12 8.79 45.41 -38.21
C PRO A 12 10.06 44.56 -38.09
N ALA A 13 11.18 45.07 -38.60
CA ALA A 13 12.46 44.35 -38.55
C ALA A 13 12.94 44.13 -37.11
N ILE A 14 12.76 45.13 -36.25
CA ILE A 14 13.13 45.06 -34.84
C ILE A 14 12.16 44.18 -34.04
N LEU A 15 10.86 44.23 -34.34
CA LEU A 15 9.87 43.31 -33.78
C LEU A 15 10.18 41.85 -34.14
N LEU A 16 10.58 41.59 -35.38
CA LEU A 16 11.01 40.27 -35.84
C LEU A 16 12.27 39.80 -35.11
N LEU A 17 13.28 40.65 -34.97
CA LEU A 17 14.52 40.30 -34.27
C LEU A 17 14.28 40.00 -32.78
N GLY A 18 13.41 40.78 -32.13
CA GLY A 18 13.06 40.50 -30.75
C GLY A 18 12.20 39.23 -30.60
N LEU A 19 11.28 38.97 -31.52
CA LEU A 19 10.51 37.72 -31.56
C LEU A 19 11.42 36.50 -31.74
N MET A 20 12.42 36.60 -32.62
CA MET A 20 13.42 35.56 -32.84
C MET A 20 14.30 35.35 -31.60
N SER A 21 14.67 36.40 -30.88
CA SER A 21 15.41 36.31 -29.62
C SER A 21 14.59 35.63 -28.51
N TRP A 22 13.28 35.88 -28.46
CA TRP A 22 12.36 35.18 -27.55
C TRP A 22 12.21 33.69 -27.90
N LEU A 23 12.08 33.37 -29.19
CA LEU A 23 12.02 31.97 -29.65
C LEU A 23 13.34 31.21 -29.43
N ALA A 24 14.48 31.90 -29.44
CA ALA A 24 15.81 31.32 -29.20
C ALA A 24 16.12 31.05 -27.71
N GLY A 25 15.13 31.15 -26.81
CA GLY A 25 15.31 30.90 -25.38
C GLY A 25 15.88 32.09 -24.60
N GLY A 26 15.95 33.27 -25.21
CA GLY A 26 16.20 34.52 -24.50
C GLY A 26 15.11 34.77 -23.46
N SER A 27 15.48 35.29 -22.29
CA SER A 27 14.50 35.58 -21.26
C SER A 27 13.50 36.61 -21.79
N PHE A 28 12.20 36.29 -21.74
CA PHE A 28 11.13 37.21 -22.14
C PHE A 28 11.25 38.62 -21.51
N PRO A 29 11.77 38.79 -20.28
CA PRO A 29 12.12 40.11 -19.73
C PRO A 29 13.14 40.90 -20.56
N ALA A 30 14.13 40.25 -21.17
CA ALA A 30 15.12 40.92 -22.02
C ALA A 30 14.49 41.43 -23.34
N PHE A 31 13.53 40.68 -23.91
CA PHE A 31 12.75 41.13 -25.06
C PHE A 31 11.90 42.37 -24.74
N VAL A 32 11.21 42.35 -23.60
CA VAL A 32 10.39 43.49 -23.14
C VAL A 32 11.27 44.71 -22.81
N ALA A 33 12.42 44.51 -22.17
CA ALA A 33 13.38 45.59 -21.90
C ALA A 33 13.94 46.20 -23.20
N GLY A 34 14.17 45.39 -24.24
CA GLY A 34 14.59 45.85 -25.56
C GLY A 34 13.54 46.76 -26.21
N ILE A 35 12.27 46.33 -26.22
CA ILE A 35 11.15 47.14 -26.73
C ILE A 35 11.01 48.45 -25.93
N PHE A 36 11.20 48.39 -24.61
CA PHE A 36 11.14 49.58 -23.74
C PHE A 36 12.25 50.58 -24.06
N LEU A 37 13.50 50.12 -24.23
CA LEU A 37 14.64 50.96 -24.62
C LEU A 37 14.42 51.61 -25.98
N LEU A 38 13.80 50.92 -26.93
CA LEU A 38 13.48 51.44 -28.26
C LEU A 38 12.36 52.47 -28.23
N GLY A 39 11.28 52.21 -27.47
CA GLY A 39 10.21 53.17 -27.25
C GLY A 39 10.70 54.42 -26.52
N PHE A 40 11.54 54.25 -25.51
CA PHE A 40 12.17 55.32 -24.76
C PHE A 40 13.16 56.13 -25.62
N ALA A 41 14.03 55.47 -26.39
CA ALA A 41 14.94 56.14 -27.33
C ALA A 41 14.17 56.90 -28.41
N GLY A 42 13.10 56.32 -28.95
CA GLY A 42 12.21 56.99 -29.91
C GLY A 42 11.53 58.23 -29.30
N ALA A 43 10.99 58.11 -28.09
CA ALA A 43 10.37 59.23 -27.38
C ALA A 43 11.40 60.30 -26.97
N TRP A 44 12.62 59.91 -26.60
CA TRP A 44 13.71 60.80 -26.20
C TRP A 44 14.26 61.60 -27.39
N ILE A 45 14.55 60.94 -28.51
CA ILE A 45 14.99 61.59 -29.76
C ILE A 45 13.92 62.57 -30.24
N ALA A 46 12.65 62.20 -30.11
CA ALA A 46 11.55 62.99 -30.61
C ALA A 46 11.12 64.10 -29.62
N GLY A 47 11.46 63.98 -28.33
CA GLY A 47 11.42 65.05 -27.33
C GLY A 47 12.51 66.10 -27.53
N MET A 48 13.73 65.67 -27.89
CA MET A 48 14.82 66.58 -28.32
C MET A 48 14.47 67.34 -29.62
N ALA A 49 13.61 66.79 -30.47
CA ALA A 49 13.17 67.42 -31.71
C ALA A 49 12.05 68.47 -31.55
N GLY A 50 11.53 68.70 -30.33
CA GLY A 50 10.67 69.86 -30.04
C GLY A 50 9.32 69.90 -30.77
N VAL A 51 8.66 68.75 -31.01
CA VAL A 51 7.36 68.73 -31.72
C VAL A 51 6.23 68.23 -30.82
N ALA A 52 5.35 69.14 -30.43
CA ALA A 52 4.18 68.90 -29.58
C ALA A 52 2.98 68.21 -30.29
N ASN A 53 3.13 67.77 -31.54
CA ASN A 53 2.04 67.20 -32.35
C ASN A 53 2.42 65.82 -32.92
N TYR A 54 2.25 64.77 -32.12
CA TYR A 54 2.24 63.41 -32.65
C TYR A 54 0.86 63.05 -33.21
N PRO A 55 0.82 62.33 -34.36
CA PRO A 55 -0.42 61.72 -34.83
C PRO A 55 -0.94 60.71 -33.79
N ALA A 56 -2.26 60.59 -33.67
CA ALA A 56 -2.95 59.76 -32.67
C ALA A 56 -2.44 58.31 -32.61
N ILE A 57 -1.90 57.79 -33.71
CA ILE A 57 -1.31 56.45 -33.84
C ILE A 57 -0.14 56.25 -32.87
N VAL A 58 0.76 57.24 -32.71
CA VAL A 58 1.93 57.10 -31.82
C VAL A 58 1.51 57.05 -30.35
N ARG A 59 0.49 57.83 -29.96
CA ARG A 59 -0.09 57.79 -28.61
C ARG A 59 -0.77 56.45 -28.35
N SER A 60 -1.46 55.89 -29.35
CA SER A 60 -2.08 54.57 -29.26
C SER A 60 -1.04 53.46 -29.09
N VAL A 61 0.03 53.45 -29.89
CA VAL A 61 1.11 52.46 -29.79
C VAL A 61 1.80 52.53 -28.42
N ALA A 62 2.05 53.73 -27.89
CA ALA A 62 2.63 53.89 -26.55
C ALA A 62 1.69 53.35 -25.44
N GLY A 63 0.38 53.58 -25.56
CA GLY A 63 -0.62 53.05 -24.62
C GLY A 63 -0.68 51.52 -24.62
N TRP A 64 -0.69 50.91 -25.81
CA TRP A 64 -0.68 49.45 -25.95
C TRP A 64 0.62 48.82 -25.42
N ALA A 65 1.77 49.45 -25.66
CA ALA A 65 3.05 49.00 -25.12
C ALA A 65 3.06 49.01 -23.58
N ALA A 66 2.52 50.07 -22.96
CA ALA A 66 2.40 50.14 -21.51
C ALA A 66 1.48 49.05 -20.94
N LEU A 67 0.33 48.81 -21.58
CA LEU A 67 -0.63 47.79 -21.13
C LEU A 67 -0.05 46.38 -21.24
N LEU A 68 0.68 46.08 -22.32
CA LEU A 68 1.40 44.80 -22.46
C LEU A 68 2.46 44.65 -21.38
N CYS A 69 3.21 45.69 -21.04
CA CYS A 69 4.18 45.65 -19.94
C CYS A 69 3.50 45.32 -18.60
N PHE A 70 2.37 45.94 -18.28
CA PHE A 70 1.63 45.65 -17.04
C PHE A 70 1.14 44.20 -16.99
N LEU A 71 0.63 43.67 -18.10
CA LEU A 71 0.21 42.27 -18.19
C LEU A 71 1.40 41.31 -17.97
N VAL A 72 2.56 41.60 -18.56
CA VAL A 72 3.75 40.77 -18.40
C VAL A 72 4.29 40.81 -16.97
N VAL A 73 4.40 42.00 -16.37
CA VAL A 73 4.85 42.13 -14.97
C VAL A 73 3.87 41.45 -14.03
N GLY A 74 2.56 41.63 -14.23
CA GLY A 74 1.52 40.95 -13.46
C GLY A 74 1.60 39.42 -13.59
N TRP A 75 1.82 38.90 -14.79
CA TRP A 75 2.03 37.47 -15.02
C TRP A 75 3.27 36.95 -14.29
N GLN A 76 4.40 37.66 -14.39
CA GLN A 76 5.66 37.25 -13.75
C GLN A 76 5.51 37.21 -12.24
N VAL A 77 4.97 38.27 -11.63
CA VAL A 77 4.69 38.34 -10.20
C VAL A 77 3.75 37.21 -9.78
N GLY A 78 2.69 36.97 -10.55
CA GLY A 78 1.78 35.84 -10.34
C GLY A 78 2.53 34.50 -10.33
N LYS A 79 3.34 34.22 -11.35
CA LYS A 79 4.10 32.96 -11.48
C LYS A 79 5.06 32.75 -10.29
N TYR A 80 5.73 33.80 -9.83
CA TYR A 80 6.59 33.73 -8.64
C TYR A 80 5.78 33.43 -7.37
N GLN A 81 4.63 34.10 -7.17
CA GLN A 81 3.77 33.84 -6.02
C GLN A 81 3.17 32.43 -6.03
N TRP A 82 2.77 31.92 -7.20
CA TRP A 82 2.29 30.54 -7.35
C TRP A 82 3.39 29.52 -7.03
N LYS A 83 4.63 29.77 -7.46
CA LYS A 83 5.76 28.87 -7.19
C LYS A 83 6.08 28.80 -5.69
N GLU A 84 6.10 29.95 -5.00
CA GLU A 84 6.33 29.97 -3.54
C GLU A 84 5.17 29.32 -2.77
N ARG A 85 3.92 29.52 -3.18
CA ARG A 85 2.77 28.84 -2.55
C ARG A 85 2.69 27.34 -2.83
N ALA A 86 3.21 26.87 -3.96
CA ALA A 86 3.17 25.47 -4.33
C ALA A 86 4.23 24.60 -3.63
N LYS A 87 5.39 25.16 -3.27
CA LYS A 87 6.47 24.43 -2.57
C LYS A 87 6.01 23.65 -1.33
N PRO A 88 5.33 24.26 -0.34
CA PRO A 88 4.94 23.55 0.88
C PRO A 88 3.93 22.43 0.60
N ILE A 89 3.06 22.59 -0.40
CA ILE A 89 2.08 21.57 -0.79
C ILE A 89 2.80 20.35 -1.36
N ILE A 90 3.78 20.56 -2.25
CA ILE A 90 4.56 19.49 -2.87
C ILE A 90 5.38 18.74 -1.80
N GLU A 91 6.02 19.46 -0.88
CA GLU A 91 6.77 18.84 0.22
C GLU A 91 5.86 18.02 1.14
N SER A 92 4.68 18.55 1.49
CA SER A 92 3.70 17.83 2.31
C SER A 92 3.12 16.60 1.62
N ALA A 93 2.99 16.62 0.29
CA ALA A 93 2.54 15.46 -0.47
C ALA A 93 3.61 14.36 -0.45
N ARG A 94 4.89 14.75 -0.61
CA ARG A 94 6.02 13.82 -0.61
C ARG A 94 6.22 13.13 0.73
N THR A 95 6.03 13.86 1.85
CA THR A 95 6.13 13.26 3.19
C THR A 95 4.99 12.27 3.44
N LYS A 96 3.77 12.61 3.01
CA LYS A 96 2.61 11.70 3.10
C LYS A 96 2.78 10.43 2.28
N GLU A 97 3.34 10.53 1.07
CA GLU A 97 3.65 9.35 0.25
C GLU A 97 4.67 8.44 0.94
N ALA A 98 5.74 9.00 1.51
CA ALA A 98 6.75 8.22 2.24
C ALA A 98 6.17 7.55 3.50
N GLU A 99 5.27 8.22 4.21
CA GLU A 99 4.58 7.65 5.37
C GLU A 99 3.64 6.50 4.95
N LEU A 100 2.89 6.67 3.87
CA LEU A 100 2.01 5.64 3.33
C LEU A 100 2.77 4.39 2.87
N GLU A 101 3.96 4.56 2.28
CA GLU A 101 4.83 3.44 1.91
C GLU A 101 5.33 2.67 3.12
N ARG A 102 5.70 3.36 4.21
CA ARG A 102 6.07 2.70 5.48
C ARG A 102 4.94 1.88 6.06
N ILE A 103 3.73 2.44 6.11
CA ILE A 103 2.53 1.74 6.61
C ILE A 103 2.24 0.49 5.75
N ARG A 104 2.34 0.61 4.42
CA ARG A 104 2.15 -0.53 3.52
C ARG A 104 3.21 -1.62 3.71
N ALA A 105 4.48 -1.24 3.91
CA ALA A 105 5.56 -2.19 4.18
C ALA A 105 5.31 -2.95 5.50
N GLU A 106 4.92 -2.25 6.55
CA GLU A 106 4.61 -2.85 7.85
C GLU A 106 3.40 -3.80 7.76
N ALA A 107 2.34 -3.39 7.06
CA ALA A 107 1.16 -4.25 6.84
C ALA A 107 1.52 -5.55 6.10
N ARG A 108 2.41 -5.48 5.09
CA ARG A 108 2.91 -6.67 4.38
C ARG A 108 3.74 -7.57 5.27
N ALA A 109 4.63 -7.01 6.10
CA ALA A 109 5.43 -7.79 7.05
C ALA A 109 4.54 -8.52 8.06
N ARG A 110 3.52 -7.84 8.62
CA ARG A 110 2.55 -8.47 9.53
C ARG A 110 1.74 -9.57 8.85
N ALA A 111 1.31 -9.36 7.60
CA ALA A 111 0.60 -10.38 6.83
C ALA A 111 1.47 -11.62 6.56
N GLN A 112 2.75 -11.43 6.24
CA GLN A 112 3.70 -12.53 6.05
C GLN A 112 3.96 -13.30 7.36
N ALA A 113 4.11 -12.59 8.49
CA ALA A 113 4.28 -13.23 9.80
C ALA A 113 3.07 -14.10 10.16
N MET A 114 1.85 -13.59 9.99
CA MET A 114 0.62 -14.37 10.21
C MET A 114 0.50 -15.56 9.24
N ALA A 115 0.91 -15.41 7.99
CA ALA A 115 0.91 -16.51 7.02
C ALA A 115 1.92 -17.60 7.39
N GLN A 116 3.10 -17.21 7.88
CA GLN A 116 4.14 -18.12 8.33
C GLN A 116 3.70 -18.90 9.58
N GLU A 117 3.10 -18.24 10.56
CA GLU A 117 2.56 -18.89 11.75
C GLU A 117 1.47 -19.91 11.39
N ARG A 118 0.57 -19.57 10.45
CA ARG A 118 -0.44 -20.51 9.93
C ARG A 118 0.19 -21.69 9.19
N ALA A 119 1.27 -21.47 8.44
CA ALA A 119 1.98 -22.53 7.75
C ALA A 119 2.64 -23.51 8.75
N VAL A 120 3.26 -22.98 9.81
CA VAL A 120 3.84 -23.79 10.89
C VAL A 120 2.74 -24.56 11.64
N ALA A 121 1.61 -23.93 11.94
CA ALA A 121 0.48 -24.61 12.58
C ALA A 121 -0.10 -25.74 11.72
N ARG A 122 -0.14 -25.58 10.39
CA ARG A 122 -0.57 -26.63 9.45
C ARG A 122 0.47 -27.75 9.28
N ALA A 123 1.74 -27.46 9.50
CA ALA A 123 2.82 -28.43 9.40
C ALA A 123 2.96 -29.34 10.64
N GLN A 124 2.16 -29.12 11.69
CA GLN A 124 2.15 -30.03 12.83
C GLN A 124 1.68 -31.43 12.40
N PRO A 125 2.46 -32.49 12.67
CA PRO A 125 2.07 -33.84 12.32
C PRO A 125 0.78 -34.22 13.08
N SER A 126 -0.29 -34.49 12.33
CA SER A 126 -1.49 -35.06 12.92
C SER A 126 -1.16 -36.46 13.44
N LEU A 127 -1.27 -36.66 14.74
CA LEU A 127 -1.19 -37.99 15.35
C LEU A 127 -2.18 -38.94 14.65
N PRO A 128 -1.81 -40.21 14.42
CA PRO A 128 -2.64 -41.14 13.66
C PRO A 128 -3.90 -41.52 14.44
N VAL A 129 -5.01 -41.71 13.70
CA VAL A 129 -6.20 -42.39 14.22
C VAL A 129 -5.93 -43.89 14.16
N VAL A 130 -6.12 -44.58 15.27
CA VAL A 130 -5.91 -46.04 15.34
C VAL A 130 -7.26 -46.74 15.35
N HIS A 131 -7.40 -47.73 14.47
CA HIS A 131 -8.59 -48.59 14.39
C HIS A 131 -8.26 -49.97 14.96
N GLY A 132 -9.16 -50.52 15.77
CA GLY A 132 -8.99 -51.84 16.38
C GLY A 132 -10.30 -52.60 16.50
N VAL A 133 -10.20 -53.91 16.71
CA VAL A 133 -11.34 -54.80 17.00
C VAL A 133 -10.94 -55.70 18.16
N THR A 134 -11.78 -55.81 19.18
CA THR A 134 -11.48 -56.65 20.36
C THR A 134 -11.44 -58.15 20.01
N PRO A 135 -10.59 -58.96 20.68
CA PRO A 135 -9.53 -58.54 21.60
C PRO A 135 -8.32 -57.93 20.85
N ALA A 136 -7.78 -56.81 21.35
CA ALA A 136 -6.64 -56.13 20.75
C ALA A 136 -5.65 -55.62 21.80
N GLU A 137 -4.37 -55.54 21.42
CA GLU A 137 -3.29 -54.93 22.20
C GLU A 137 -2.68 -53.80 21.38
N ILE A 138 -2.80 -52.56 21.85
CA ILE A 138 -2.42 -51.36 21.11
C ILE A 138 -1.53 -50.49 21.98
N THR A 139 -0.39 -50.06 21.41
CA THR A 139 0.50 -49.07 22.01
C THR A 139 0.18 -47.70 21.41
N ALA A 140 -0.52 -46.88 22.19
CA ALA A 140 -0.76 -45.47 21.89
C ALA A 140 -0.11 -44.64 22.99
N ASP A 141 1.05 -44.05 22.69
CA ASP A 141 1.82 -43.20 23.61
C ASP A 141 1.42 -41.73 23.41
N TYR A 142 0.12 -41.45 23.49
CA TYR A 142 -0.47 -40.11 23.45
C TYR A 142 -1.84 -40.14 24.13
N GLU A 143 -2.36 -38.98 24.53
CA GLU A 143 -3.73 -38.88 25.04
C GLU A 143 -4.74 -39.08 23.91
N PHE A 144 -5.74 -39.95 24.13
CA PHE A 144 -6.72 -40.28 23.11
C PHE A 144 -8.15 -40.33 23.67
N ASN A 145 -9.11 -40.01 22.80
CA ASN A 145 -10.53 -40.31 22.97
C ASN A 145 -10.82 -41.69 22.36
N LEU A 146 -11.63 -42.49 23.04
CA LEU A 146 -12.10 -43.79 22.58
C LEU A 146 -13.53 -43.68 22.08
N GLU A 147 -13.78 -44.18 20.88
CA GLU A 147 -15.12 -44.45 20.35
C GLU A 147 -15.26 -45.95 20.10
N SER A 148 -16.38 -46.55 20.48
CA SER A 148 -16.64 -47.99 20.27
C SER A 148 -18.09 -48.26 19.93
N ASP A 149 -18.31 -49.34 19.16
CA ASP A 149 -19.66 -49.78 18.74
C ASP A 149 -20.42 -50.51 19.87
N GLY A 150 -19.73 -50.85 20.95
CA GLY A 150 -20.25 -51.60 22.09
C GLY A 150 -19.39 -51.40 23.33
N PRO A 151 -19.78 -51.97 24.48
CA PRO A 151 -19.02 -51.85 25.71
C PRO A 151 -17.66 -52.56 25.56
N ILE A 152 -16.59 -51.91 26.03
CA ILE A 152 -15.21 -52.40 25.98
C ILE A 152 -14.57 -52.23 27.35
N ARG A 153 -13.76 -53.20 27.75
CA ARG A 153 -12.91 -53.14 28.92
C ARG A 153 -11.46 -52.90 28.51
N ILE A 154 -10.80 -51.98 29.20
CA ILE A 154 -9.43 -51.54 28.90
C ILE A 154 -8.54 -51.81 30.12
N LYS A 155 -7.39 -52.44 29.90
CA LYS A 155 -6.33 -52.56 30.90
C LYS A 155 -5.12 -51.77 30.47
N PHE A 156 -4.79 -50.77 31.29
CA PHE A 156 -3.56 -50.00 31.15
C PHE A 156 -2.40 -50.72 31.86
N PRO A 157 -1.17 -50.55 31.37
CA PRO A 157 0.01 -51.03 32.08
C PRO A 157 0.10 -50.36 33.46
N GLY A 158 0.37 -51.15 34.49
CA GLY A 158 0.44 -50.68 35.88
C GLY A 158 -0.89 -50.35 36.56
N VAL A 159 -2.04 -50.51 35.89
CA VAL A 159 -3.36 -50.39 36.55
C VAL A 159 -3.88 -51.76 36.96
N VAL A 160 -4.20 -51.90 38.26
CA VAL A 160 -4.69 -53.15 38.85
C VAL A 160 -6.12 -53.47 38.38
N LYS A 161 -6.99 -52.46 38.28
CA LYS A 161 -8.40 -52.62 37.89
C LYS A 161 -8.64 -52.15 36.45
N PRO A 162 -9.18 -53.01 35.57
CA PRO A 162 -9.58 -52.58 34.23
C PRO A 162 -10.66 -51.50 34.26
N VAL A 163 -10.68 -50.63 33.24
CA VAL A 163 -11.67 -49.57 33.07
C VAL A 163 -12.74 -50.06 32.09
N ASP A 164 -14.01 -49.91 32.47
CA ASP A 164 -15.15 -50.22 31.60
C ASP A 164 -15.61 -48.97 30.85
N PHE A 165 -15.60 -49.03 29.53
CA PHE A 165 -16.12 -48.01 28.63
C PHE A 165 -17.44 -48.49 28.02
N THR A 166 -18.48 -47.67 28.08
CA THR A 166 -19.78 -47.96 27.47
C THR A 166 -20.17 -46.81 26.54
N PRO A 167 -20.48 -47.08 25.25
CA PRO A 167 -20.91 -46.05 24.31
C PRO A 167 -22.13 -45.28 24.83
N GLY A 168 -22.18 -43.97 24.61
CA GLY A 168 -23.34 -43.13 24.95
C GLY A 168 -23.43 -42.66 26.41
N LYS A 169 -22.62 -43.20 27.33
CA LYS A 169 -22.32 -42.49 28.59
C LYS A 169 -21.21 -41.51 28.28
N GLY A 170 -21.49 -40.21 28.43
CA GLY A 170 -20.60 -39.11 28.08
C GLY A 170 -19.15 -39.32 28.52
N CYS A 171 -18.22 -38.65 27.85
CA CYS A 171 -16.80 -38.98 27.87
C CYS A 171 -16.24 -39.37 29.23
N VAL A 172 -15.81 -40.63 29.32
CA VAL A 172 -15.01 -41.12 30.42
C VAL A 172 -13.61 -40.55 30.24
N GLN A 173 -13.22 -39.61 31.11
CA GLN A 173 -11.87 -39.07 31.13
C GLN A 173 -10.92 -40.21 31.50
N PHE A 174 -10.16 -40.70 30.51
CA PHE A 174 -9.18 -41.74 30.75
C PHE A 174 -8.01 -41.19 31.59
N PRO A 175 -7.44 -42.00 32.49
CA PRO A 175 -6.37 -41.55 33.37
C PRO A 175 -5.19 -41.01 32.56
N GLU A 176 -4.56 -39.98 33.14
CA GLU A 176 -3.40 -39.24 32.66
C GLU A 176 -2.36 -40.18 32.01
N HIS A 177 -1.86 -39.75 30.85
CA HIS A 177 -0.99 -40.46 29.92
C HIS A 177 -0.19 -41.63 30.50
N ARG A 178 -0.47 -42.87 30.03
CA ARG A 178 0.32 -44.06 30.38
C ARG A 178 0.94 -44.68 29.14
N SER A 179 2.26 -44.68 29.09
CA SER A 179 3.05 -45.31 28.03
C SER A 179 2.93 -46.83 28.05
N GLY A 180 2.97 -47.47 26.88
CA GLY A 180 2.99 -48.93 26.73
C GLY A 180 1.67 -49.57 26.29
N PRO A 181 1.65 -50.92 26.12
CA PRO A 181 0.58 -51.64 25.46
C PRO A 181 -0.68 -51.70 26.33
N LYS A 182 -1.80 -51.32 25.74
CA LYS A 182 -3.12 -51.30 26.36
C LYS A 182 -3.94 -52.44 25.78
N LYS A 183 -4.58 -53.23 26.65
CA LYS A 183 -5.40 -54.39 26.24
C LYS A 183 -6.87 -54.01 26.22
N PHE A 184 -7.55 -54.33 25.12
CA PHE A 184 -8.96 -54.06 24.87
C PHE A 184 -9.70 -55.38 24.66
N TRP A 185 -10.80 -55.59 25.39
CA TRP A 185 -11.65 -56.78 25.22
C TRP A 185 -13.12 -56.49 25.53
N SER A 186 -14.04 -57.35 25.07
CA SER A 186 -15.46 -57.19 25.37
C SER A 186 -15.77 -57.66 26.81
N PRO A 187 -16.55 -56.91 27.60
CA PRO A 187 -16.90 -57.30 28.96
C PRO A 187 -17.84 -58.51 29.03
N SER A 188 -18.58 -58.80 27.95
CA SER A 188 -19.44 -59.98 27.82
C SER A 188 -18.70 -61.23 27.34
N ASP A 189 -17.55 -61.08 26.69
CA ASP A 189 -16.71 -62.21 26.25
C ASP A 189 -15.26 -61.75 26.05
N SER A 190 -14.37 -62.16 26.97
CA SER A 190 -12.95 -61.81 26.93
C SER A 190 -12.16 -62.52 25.83
N SER A 191 -12.75 -63.50 25.14
CA SER A 191 -12.08 -64.38 24.17
C SER A 191 -12.63 -64.31 22.74
N GLY A 192 -13.91 -63.94 22.56
CA GLY A 192 -14.59 -63.96 21.27
C GLY A 192 -15.47 -62.75 20.95
N GLY A 193 -15.65 -61.81 21.89
CA GLY A 193 -16.45 -60.61 21.64
C GLY A 193 -15.74 -59.65 20.69
N ARG A 194 -16.28 -59.48 19.47
CA ARG A 194 -15.77 -58.55 18.46
C ARG A 194 -16.49 -57.22 18.54
N VAL A 195 -15.85 -56.24 19.16
CA VAL A 195 -16.31 -54.85 19.23
C VAL A 195 -15.28 -53.99 18.51
N SER A 196 -15.71 -53.26 17.49
CA SER A 196 -14.84 -52.31 16.78
C SER A 196 -14.67 -51.04 17.62
N PHE A 197 -13.49 -50.45 17.55
CA PHE A 197 -13.19 -49.20 18.23
C PHE A 197 -12.17 -48.35 17.50
N ARG A 198 -12.14 -47.06 17.84
CA ARG A 198 -11.29 -46.03 17.25
C ARG A 198 -10.66 -45.18 18.35
N LEU A 199 -9.37 -44.90 18.21
CA LEU A 199 -8.61 -44.01 19.09
C LEU A 199 -8.30 -42.72 18.35
N TYR A 200 -8.79 -41.59 18.87
CA TYR A 200 -8.54 -40.27 18.32
C TYR A 200 -7.57 -39.51 19.22
N PRO A 201 -6.49 -38.91 18.69
CA PRO A 201 -5.63 -38.05 19.51
C PRO A 201 -6.42 -36.85 20.06
N VAL A 202 -6.22 -36.54 21.34
CA VAL A 202 -6.83 -35.36 21.96
C VAL A 202 -6.11 -34.11 21.43
N LYS A 203 -6.76 -33.37 20.52
CA LYS A 203 -6.28 -32.05 20.05
C LYS A 203 -6.93 -30.95 20.88
N GLY A 204 -6.49 -30.72 22.11
CA GLY A 204 -6.73 -29.47 22.86
C GLY A 204 -8.17 -29.01 23.12
N GLU A 205 -9.21 -29.69 22.61
CA GLU A 205 -10.60 -29.46 22.94
C GLU A 205 -11.13 -30.80 23.48
N GLY A 206 -11.48 -30.79 24.76
CA GLY A 206 -12.15 -31.91 25.42
C GLY A 206 -13.39 -32.34 24.62
N CYS A 207 -13.78 -33.59 24.81
CA CYS A 207 -14.92 -34.19 24.14
C CYS A 207 -16.07 -33.22 23.89
N LYS A 208 -16.39 -32.97 22.62
CA LYS A 208 -17.67 -32.34 22.28
C LYS A 208 -18.76 -33.34 22.65
N ALA A 209 -19.51 -32.98 23.69
CA ALA A 209 -20.74 -33.64 24.11
C ALA A 209 -21.77 -33.65 22.96
#